data_AF-A0A645I604-F1
#
_entry.id   AF-A0A645I604-F1
#
_cell.length_a   1.000
_cell.length_b   1.000
_cell.length_c   1.000
_cell.angle_alpha   90.00
_cell.angle_beta   90.00
_cell.angle_gamma   90.00
#
_symmetry.space_group_name_H-M   'P 1'
#
loop_
_entity.id
_entity.type
_entity.pdbx_description
1 polymer ?
#
loop_
_entity_poly.entity_id
_entity_poly.type
_entity_poly.pdbx_seq_one_letter_code
_entity_poly.pdbx_strand_id
1 'polypeptide(L)'
;MALSASLAALCGSFFAQYNYRVDPPMVMSLDMSMKFVLITILGGLGTFWGPFLGALVLIPLQEYTRAYLSHLGAGVDLMIFGLIIIIVMIKQPLGIMGLIRYFTKKKIAKREGDA
;
A
#
# COMPACT_ATOMS: atom_id res chain seq x y z
N MET A 1 7.11 21.57 -0.13
CA MET A 1 6.96 21.22 1.30
C MET A 1 5.74 21.86 1.95
N ALA A 2 5.47 23.16 1.76
CA ALA A 2 4.30 23.81 2.37
C ALA A 2 2.94 23.13 2.02
N LEU A 3 2.68 22.85 0.74
CA LEU A 3 1.45 22.18 0.29
C LEU A 3 1.30 20.74 0.81
N SER A 4 2.38 19.95 0.78
CA SER A 4 2.36 18.58 1.30
C SER A 4 2.19 18.55 2.82
N ALA A 5 2.82 19.51 3.53
CA ALA A 5 2.72 19.63 4.98
C ALA A 5 1.32 20.11 5.41
N SER A 6 0.69 21.03 4.67
CA SER A 6 -0.67 21.47 4.97
C SER A 6 -1.68 20.35 4.76
N LEU A 7 -1.56 19.56 3.69
CA LEU A 7 -2.39 18.38 3.47
C LEU A 7 -2.19 17.31 4.56
N ALA A 8 -0.93 17.04 4.93
CA ALA A 8 -0.61 16.10 6.01
C ALA A 8 -1.16 16.57 7.37
N ALA A 9 -1.03 17.87 7.69
CA ALA A 9 -1.56 18.46 8.91
C ALA A 9 -3.10 18.44 8.95
N LEU A 10 -3.76 18.72 7.83
CA LEU A 10 -5.23 18.62 7.73
C LEU A 10 -5.69 17.19 8.04
N CYS A 11 -5.14 16.18 7.34
CA CYS A 11 -5.47 14.78 7.61
C CYS A 11 -5.16 14.36 9.06
N GLY A 12 -4.01 14.77 9.59
CA GLY A 12 -3.59 14.47 10.97
C GLY A 12 -4.51 15.10 12.02
N SER A 13 -4.89 16.38 11.83
CA SER A 13 -5.82 17.07 12.73
C SER A 13 -7.21 16.44 12.72
N PHE A 14 -7.71 16.05 11.54
CA PHE A 14 -8.99 15.36 11.42
C PHE A 14 -8.96 13.98 12.08
N PHE A 15 -7.86 13.23 11.90
CA PHE A 15 -7.67 11.94 12.56
C PHE A 15 -7.62 12.07 14.09
N ALA A 16 -6.94 13.08 14.64
CA ALA A 16 -6.89 13.33 16.08
C ALA A 16 -8.28 13.68 16.64
N GLN A 17 -9.04 14.53 15.94
CA GLN A 17 -10.40 14.90 16.33
C GLN A 17 -11.36 13.70 16.26
N TYR A 18 -11.20 12.83 15.26
CA TYR A 18 -12.00 11.62 15.12
C TYR A 18 -11.80 10.64 16.28
N ASN A 19 -10.57 10.48 16.77
CA ASN A 19 -10.25 9.53 17.83
C ASN A 19 -10.51 10.08 19.25
N TYR A 20 -10.74 11.39 19.41
CA TYR A 20 -10.91 12.10 20.70
C TYR A 20 -9.79 11.92 21.74
N ARG A 21 -8.79 11.07 21.45
CA ARG A 21 -7.64 10.72 22.27
C ARG A 21 -6.46 10.43 21.35
N VAL A 22 -5.27 10.86 21.77
CA VAL A 22 -4.02 10.59 21.07
C VAL A 22 -3.13 9.75 21.97
N ASP A 23 -2.96 8.48 21.62
CA ASP A 23 -2.03 7.60 22.32
C ASP A 23 -0.92 7.13 21.38
N PRO A 24 0.31 6.95 21.90
CA PRO A 24 1.44 6.46 21.11
C PRO A 24 1.15 5.18 20.33
N PRO A 25 0.43 4.17 20.86
CA PRO A 25 0.10 2.98 20.10
C PRO A 25 -0.77 3.23 18.87
N MET A 26 -1.57 4.29 18.81
CA MET A 26 -2.44 4.52 17.65
C MET A 26 -1.68 5.06 16.43
N VAL A 27 -0.61 5.83 16.66
CA VAL A 27 0.11 6.55 15.59
C VAL A 27 1.57 6.13 15.43
N MET A 28 2.15 5.46 16.44
CA MET A 28 3.54 4.98 16.45
C MET A 28 3.62 3.45 16.57
N SER A 29 2.55 2.75 16.24
CA SER A 29 2.56 1.28 16.22
C SER A 29 3.50 0.73 15.16
N LEU A 30 4.11 -0.42 15.48
CA LEU A 30 4.91 -1.20 14.55
C LEU A 30 4.07 -1.59 13.32
N ASP A 31 2.81 -1.99 13.53
CA ASP A 31 1.85 -2.31 12.47
C ASP A 31 1.69 -1.17 11.46
N MET A 32 1.53 0.08 11.95
CA MET A 32 1.38 1.24 11.08
C MET A 32 2.69 1.54 10.30
N SER A 33 3.84 1.43 10.96
CA SER A 33 5.15 1.59 10.32
C SER A 33 5.38 0.56 9.21
N MET A 34 5.04 -0.71 9.48
CA MET A 34 5.15 -1.78 8.49
C MET A 34 4.21 -1.57 7.31
N LYS A 35 2.97 -1.12 7.53
CA LYS A 35 2.06 -0.78 6.42
C LYS A 35 2.65 0.25 5.46
N PHE A 36 3.27 1.32 5.97
CA PHE A 36 3.92 2.31 5.11
C PHE A 36 5.06 1.71 4.27
N VAL A 37 5.88 0.86 4.88
CA VAL A 37 6.94 0.13 4.18
C VAL A 37 6.36 -0.79 3.11
N LEU A 38 5.32 -1.55 3.44
CA LEU A 38 4.69 -2.49 2.49
C LEU A 38 4.03 -1.76 1.30
N ILE A 39 3.35 -0.65 1.55
CA ILE A 39 2.73 0.19 0.51
C ILE A 39 3.79 0.67 -0.49
N THR A 40 4.93 1.13 0.00
CA THR A 40 6.01 1.65 -0.86
C THR A 40 6.72 0.53 -1.64
N ILE A 41 6.97 -0.62 -1.02
CA ILE A 41 7.59 -1.78 -1.65
C ILE A 41 6.67 -2.39 -2.73
N LEU A 42 5.40 -2.62 -2.39
CA LEU A 42 4.42 -3.21 -3.30
C LEU A 42 4.09 -2.28 -4.48
N GLY A 43 4.08 -0.96 -4.23
CA GLY A 43 3.94 0.06 -5.25
C GLY A 43 5.11 0.09 -6.26
N GLY A 44 6.33 -0.06 -5.76
CA GLY A 44 7.57 -0.08 -6.54
C GLY A 44 8.58 0.96 -6.03
N LEU A 45 9.72 0.47 -5.54
CA LEU A 45 10.80 1.30 -4.99
C LEU A 45 11.35 2.28 -6.04
N GLY A 46 11.49 3.55 -5.67
CA GLY A 46 12.08 4.59 -6.52
C GLY A 46 11.14 5.22 -7.56
N THR A 47 9.82 5.03 -7.44
CA THR A 47 8.83 5.62 -8.38
C THR A 47 7.90 6.62 -7.69
N PHE A 48 7.61 7.75 -8.35
CA PHE A 48 6.75 8.80 -7.79
C PHE A 48 5.30 8.34 -7.58
N TRP A 49 4.79 7.52 -8.51
CA TRP A 49 3.42 6.99 -8.47
C TRP A 49 3.30 5.64 -7.75
N GLY A 50 4.41 4.99 -7.43
CA GLY A 50 4.45 3.68 -6.78
C GLY A 50 3.67 3.66 -5.48
N PRO A 51 3.99 4.51 -4.48
CA PRO A 51 3.29 4.51 -3.19
C PRO A 51 1.79 4.79 -3.31
N PHE A 52 1.38 5.62 -4.27
CA PHE A 52 -0.04 5.90 -4.51
C PHE A 52 -0.79 4.66 -5.02
N LEU A 53 -0.24 3.98 -6.04
CA LEU A 53 -0.78 2.72 -6.55
C LEU A 53 -0.72 1.59 -5.51
N GLY A 54 0.38 1.53 -4.74
CA GLY A 54 0.56 0.60 -3.65
C GLY A 54 -0.51 0.77 -2.57
N ALA A 55 -0.80 2.01 -2.16
CA ALA A 55 -1.84 2.31 -1.19
C ALA A 55 -3.23 1.92 -1.73
N LEU A 56 -3.49 2.24 -3.01
CA LEU A 56 -4.77 1.96 -3.66
C LEU A 56 -5.08 0.45 -3.72
N VAL A 57 -4.07 -0.41 -3.82
CA VAL A 57 -4.26 -1.87 -3.84
C VAL A 57 -4.17 -2.49 -2.45
N LEU A 58 -3.17 -2.09 -1.67
CA LEU A 58 -2.85 -2.73 -0.40
C LEU A 58 -3.87 -2.41 0.69
N ILE A 59 -4.35 -1.17 0.76
CA ILE A 59 -5.35 -0.77 1.77
C ILE A 59 -6.66 -1.56 1.61
N PRO A 60 -7.31 -1.61 0.43
CA PRO A 60 -8.52 -2.40 0.29
C PRO A 60 -8.24 -3.89 0.48
N LEU A 61 -7.11 -4.41 -0.01
CA LEU A 61 -6.75 -5.81 0.21
C LEU A 61 -6.64 -6.12 1.71
N GLN A 62 -5.98 -5.26 2.48
CA GLN A 62 -5.87 -5.38 3.92
C GLN A 62 -7.24 -5.29 4.61
N GLU A 63 -8.09 -4.36 4.18
CA GLU A 63 -9.43 -4.18 4.72
C GLU A 63 -10.30 -5.41 4.45
N TYR A 64 -10.23 -5.98 3.24
CA TYR A 64 -10.91 -7.22 2.89
C TYR A 64 -10.38 -8.42 3.67
N THR A 65 -9.06 -8.58 3.76
CA THR A 65 -8.47 -9.64 4.59
C THR A 65 -8.93 -9.49 6.04
N ARG A 66 -8.94 -8.28 6.60
CA ARG A 66 -9.43 -8.05 7.96
C ARG A 66 -10.92 -8.36 8.08
N ALA A 67 -11.76 -7.85 7.18
CA ALA A 67 -13.21 -8.07 7.21
C ALA A 67 -13.58 -9.56 7.11
N TYR A 68 -12.90 -10.30 6.22
CA TYR A 68 -13.19 -11.72 6.00
C TYR A 68 -12.47 -12.66 6.95
N LEU A 69 -11.29 -12.35 7.50
CA LEU A 69 -10.52 -13.29 8.34
C LEU A 69 -10.42 -12.89 9.82
N SER A 70 -10.88 -11.69 10.21
CA SER A 70 -10.87 -11.25 11.62
C SER A 70 -11.73 -12.12 12.55
N HIS A 71 -12.60 -12.97 11.99
CA HIS A 71 -13.44 -13.90 12.76
C HIS A 71 -12.70 -15.17 13.22
N LEU A 72 -11.50 -15.46 12.69
CA LEU A 72 -10.73 -16.69 12.99
C LEU A 72 -9.85 -16.61 14.25
N GLY A 73 -9.61 -15.41 14.81
CA GLY A 73 -8.78 -15.22 16.01
C GLY A 73 -7.87 -14.00 15.93
N ALA A 74 -7.49 -13.45 17.09
CA ALA A 74 -6.66 -12.26 17.17
C ALA A 74 -5.26 -12.51 16.53
N GLY A 75 -4.94 -11.77 15.46
CA GLY A 75 -3.64 -11.80 14.79
C GLY A 75 -3.51 -12.79 13.62
N VAL A 76 -4.53 -13.63 13.38
CA VAL A 76 -4.54 -14.56 12.24
C VAL A 76 -4.66 -13.80 10.91
N ASP A 77 -5.40 -12.68 10.91
CA ASP A 77 -5.52 -11.78 9.78
C ASP A 77 -4.16 -11.18 9.37
N LEU A 78 -3.33 -10.79 10.33
CA LEU A 78 -1.98 -10.25 10.11
C LEU A 78 -1.04 -11.30 9.51
N MET A 79 -1.08 -12.54 10.01
CA MET A 79 -0.26 -13.63 9.45
C MET A 79 -0.65 -13.94 8.00
N ILE A 80 -1.95 -14.03 7.71
CA ILE A 80 -2.42 -14.33 6.36
C ILE A 80 -2.16 -13.15 5.42
N PHE A 81 -2.39 -11.92 5.87
CA PHE A 81 -2.04 -10.71 5.12
C PHE A 81 -0.55 -10.68 4.78
N GLY A 82 0.32 -10.96 5.75
CA GLY A 82 1.77 -11.06 5.54
C GLY A 82 2.14 -12.16 4.54
N LEU A 83 1.50 -13.33 4.62
CA LEU A 83 1.72 -14.42 3.67
C LEU A 83 1.33 -14.03 2.24
N ILE A 84 0.17 -13.40 2.05
CA ILE A 84 -0.31 -12.91 0.75
C ILE A 84 0.69 -11.91 0.18
N ILE A 85 1.16 -10.95 0.99
CA ILE A 85 2.17 -9.97 0.59
C ILE A 85 3.47 -10.66 0.15
N ILE A 86 3.97 -11.63 0.92
CA ILE A 86 5.19 -12.38 0.57
C ILE A 86 5.03 -13.08 -0.79
N ILE A 87 3.90 -13.75 -1.02
CA ILE A 87 3.62 -14.43 -2.29
C ILE A 87 3.61 -13.42 -3.45
N VAL A 88 2.95 -12.27 -3.27
CA VAL A 88 2.89 -11.20 -4.27
C VAL A 88 4.29 -10.64 -4.56
N MET A 89 5.10 -10.43 -3.53
CA MET A 89 6.48 -9.93 -3.67
C MET A 89 7.39 -10.93 -4.39
N ILE A 90 7.25 -12.23 -4.12
CA ILE A 90 8.02 -13.27 -4.83
C ILE A 90 7.65 -13.31 -6.31
N LYS A 91 6.35 -13.17 -6.63
CA LYS A 91 5.88 -13.18 -8.03
C LYS A 91 6.24 -11.91 -8.79
N GLN A 92 6.20 -10.75 -8.13
CA GLN A 92 6.45 -9.44 -8.73
C GLN A 92 7.32 -8.54 -7.83
N PRO A 93 8.65 -8.75 -7.84
CA PRO A 93 9.58 -8.01 -6.99
C PRO A 93 9.76 -6.53 -7.39
N LEU A 94 9.43 -6.15 -8.62
CA LEU A 94 9.41 -4.74 -9.05
C LEU A 94 8.13 -3.99 -8.63
N GLY A 95 7.21 -4.65 -7.90
CA GLY A 95 5.92 -4.10 -7.53
C GLY A 95 4.98 -3.88 -8.71
N ILE A 96 3.89 -3.16 -8.45
CA ILE A 96 2.84 -2.85 -9.44
C ILE A 96 3.42 -2.01 -10.58
N MET A 97 4.30 -1.05 -10.29
CA MET A 97 4.87 -0.17 -11.30
C MET A 97 5.75 -0.92 -12.33
N GLY A 98 6.44 -1.99 -11.90
CA GLY A 98 7.20 -2.87 -12.80
C GLY A 98 6.32 -3.60 -13.81
N LEU A 99 5.13 -4.04 -13.38
CA LEU A 99 4.18 -4.73 -14.24
C LEU A 99 3.56 -3.77 -15.27
N ILE A 100 3.15 -2.58 -14.83
CA ILE A 100 2.63 -1.54 -15.72
C ILE A 100 3.66 -1.19 -16.80
N ARG A 101 4.94 -1.02 -16.42
CA ARG A 101 6.01 -0.71 -17.38
C ARG A 101 6.25 -1.84 -18.39
N TYR A 102 6.13 -3.10 -17.97
CA TYR A 102 6.21 -4.26 -18.85
C TYR A 102 5.05 -4.30 -19.86
N PHE A 103 3.81 -4.07 -19.41
CA PHE A 103 2.64 -4.03 -20.30
C PHE A 103 2.67 -2.84 -21.25
N THR A 104 3.10 -1.66 -20.80
CA THR A 104 3.21 -0.47 -21.66
C THR A 104 4.29 -0.65 -22.74
N LYS A 105 5.46 -1.24 -22.41
CA LYS A 105 6.48 -1.57 -23.42
C LYS A 105 5.97 -2.59 -24.45
N LYS A 106 5.25 -3.62 -24.00
CA LYS A 106 4.67 -4.64 -24.90
C LYS A 106 3.59 -4.07 -25.83
N LYS A 107 2.83 -3.06 -25.38
CA LYS A 107 1.79 -2.39 -26.17
C LYS A 107 2.36 -1.42 -27.21
N ILE A 108 3.52 -0.82 -26.95
CA ILE A 108 4.23 0.06 -27.89
C ILE A 108 4.91 -0.78 -28.98
N ALA A 109 5.60 -1.87 -28.60
CA ALA A 109 6.23 -2.77 -29.56
C ALA A 109 5.23 -3.45 -30.52
N LYS A 110 3.97 -3.60 -30.10
CA LYS A 110 2.89 -4.13 -30.97
C LYS A 110 2.34 -3.09 -31.95
N ARG A 111 2.53 -1.78 -31.72
CA ARG A 111 2.09 -0.72 -32.63
C ARG A 111 3.10 -0.39 -33.73
N GLU A 112 4.37 -0.77 -33.56
CA GLU A 112 5.43 -0.59 -34.57
C GLU A 112 5.52 -1.77 -35.57
N GLY A 113 4.87 -2.91 -35.29
CA GLY A 113 4.81 -4.05 -36.22
C GLY A 113 3.61 -4.03 -37.18
N ASP A 114 2.70 -3.06 -37.01
CA ASP A 114 1.47 -2.90 -37.81
C ASP A 114 1.53 -1.62 -38.69
N ALA A 115 2.70 -1.01 -38.86
CA ALA A 115 2.97 0.15 -39.74
C ALA A 115 4.06 -0.21 -40.77
#